data_AF-A0A437AIT7-F1
#
_entry.id   AF-A0A437AIT7-F1
#
_cell.length_a   1.000
_cell.length_b   1.000
_cell.length_c   1.000
_cell.angle_alpha   90.00
_cell.angle_beta   90.00
_cell.angle_gamma   90.00
#
_symmetry.space_group_name_H-M   'P 1'
#
loop_
_entity.id
_entity.type
_entity.pdbx_description
1 polymer ?
#
loop_
_entity_poly.entity_id
_entity_poly.type
_entity_poly.pdbx_seq_one_letter_code
_entity_poly.pdbx_strand_id
1 'polypeptide(L)'
;MQILEELEFLLKEKKYRDLDNLFNKTLPKTTNLDIFKIYIKYIKEINSSFLLSAYEYSIQRLWFHYDLYEIIKEYNLIQTDLNKRMFVYKIGLNNPIKDLNLLYQDFLNEKLDLPQKNEFTTAYNESLTLLIKLEPFLQNESENFSKIIGLEKEERKLKIIKYFFEKYPRNEEIYFIFGEECKDFLKVERYLKKGIKITDSTSLKLYYSLYFKSTKFLDLRNEKMALIYFNLKKTE
;
A
#
# COMPACT_ATOMS: atom_id res chain seq x y z
N MET A 1 -8.40 1.68 12.28
CA MET A 1 -9.37 2.53 12.98
C MET A 1 -8.81 3.00 14.31
N GLN A 2 -8.61 2.12 15.30
CA GLN A 2 -8.11 2.51 16.64
C GLN A 2 -6.82 3.36 16.65
N ILE A 3 -5.79 3.01 15.85
CA ILE A 3 -4.53 3.77 15.82
C ILE A 3 -4.70 5.19 15.27
N LEU A 4 -5.59 5.38 14.28
CA LEU A 4 -5.79 6.68 13.65
C LEU A 4 -6.50 7.63 14.62
N GLU A 5 -7.56 7.14 15.26
CA GLU A 5 -8.27 7.87 16.32
C GLU A 5 -7.35 8.22 17.50
N GLU A 6 -6.48 7.29 17.90
CA GLU A 6 -5.48 7.52 18.96
C GLU A 6 -4.47 8.60 18.55
N LEU A 7 -3.94 8.55 17.32
CA LEU A 7 -3.03 9.58 16.80
C LEU A 7 -3.69 10.96 16.75
N GLU A 8 -4.92 11.05 16.28
CA GLU A 8 -5.68 12.32 16.24
C GLU A 8 -5.92 12.87 17.65
N PHE A 9 -6.32 12.00 18.58
CA PHE A 9 -6.51 12.37 19.98
C PHE A 9 -5.21 12.89 20.61
N LEU A 10 -4.11 12.15 20.48
CA LEU A 10 -2.82 12.54 21.04
C LEU A 10 -2.29 13.86 20.44
N LEU A 11 -2.52 14.09 19.13
CA LEU A 11 -2.17 15.36 18.48
C LEU A 11 -3.00 16.52 19.04
N LYS A 12 -4.32 16.34 19.17
CA LYS A 12 -5.23 17.35 19.73
C LYS A 12 -4.87 17.71 21.17
N GLU A 13 -4.55 16.71 21.98
CA GLU A 13 -4.17 16.87 23.39
C GLU A 13 -2.69 17.26 23.57
N LYS A 14 -1.94 17.48 22.48
CA LYS A 14 -0.53 17.88 22.49
C LYS A 14 0.39 16.93 23.27
N LYS A 15 0.06 15.63 23.27
CA LYS A 15 0.85 14.58 23.94
C LYS A 15 1.99 14.10 23.04
N TYR A 16 2.94 14.99 22.76
CA TYR A 16 3.97 14.78 21.73
C TYR A 16 4.90 13.59 22.00
N ARG A 17 5.25 13.32 23.26
CA ARG A 17 6.08 12.16 23.62
C ARG A 17 5.41 10.83 23.27
N ASP A 18 4.09 10.75 23.45
CA ASP A 18 3.32 9.55 23.13
C ASP A 18 3.15 9.41 21.62
N LEU A 19 2.98 10.53 20.90
CA LEU A 19 2.99 10.55 19.42
C LEU A 19 4.31 10.03 18.86
N ASP A 20 5.46 10.50 19.34
CA ASP A 20 6.77 10.03 18.87
C ASP A 20 6.91 8.52 19.04
N ASN A 21 6.52 8.00 20.21
CA ASN A 21 6.54 6.58 20.51
C ASN A 21 5.62 5.78 19.58
N LEU A 22 4.44 6.32 19.26
CA LEU A 22 3.47 5.66 18.41
C LEU A 22 3.88 5.69 16.93
N PHE A 23 4.40 6.82 16.43
CA PHE A 23 4.93 6.95 15.07
C PHE A 23 6.12 6.02 14.83
N ASN A 24 7.06 5.93 15.78
CA ASN A 24 8.21 5.02 15.69
C ASN A 24 7.80 3.54 15.52
N LYS A 25 6.70 3.13 16.13
CA LYS A 25 6.16 1.75 16.00
C LYS A 25 5.36 1.55 14.72
N THR A 26 4.66 2.60 14.27
CA THR A 26 3.61 2.50 13.25
C THR A 26 4.13 2.78 11.85
N LEU A 27 4.82 3.91 11.62
CA LEU A 27 5.29 4.35 10.29
C LEU A 27 6.13 3.31 9.53
N PRO A 28 7.02 2.51 10.18
CA PRO A 28 7.78 1.49 9.48
C PRO A 28 6.95 0.33 8.94
N LYS A 29 5.67 0.21 9.34
CA LYS A 29 4.82 -0.94 9.02
C LYS A 29 3.59 -0.55 8.21
N THR A 30 3.00 0.60 8.48
CA THR A 30 1.78 1.07 7.82
C THR A 30 2.02 1.49 6.36
N THR A 31 0.92 1.47 5.61
CA THR A 31 0.71 1.96 4.25
C THR A 31 -0.49 2.93 4.20
N ASN A 32 -1.08 3.25 5.35
CA ASN A 32 -2.24 4.14 5.46
C ASN A 32 -1.79 5.59 5.29
N LEU A 33 -2.22 6.21 4.19
CA LEU A 33 -1.91 7.60 3.83
C LEU A 33 -2.29 8.60 4.94
N ASP A 34 -3.42 8.40 5.63
CA ASP A 34 -3.92 9.35 6.62
C ASP A 34 -3.03 9.38 7.87
N ILE A 35 -2.42 8.26 8.25
CA ILE A 35 -1.39 8.23 9.31
C ILE A 35 -0.19 9.09 8.92
N PHE A 36 0.24 9.05 7.65
CA PHE A 36 1.33 9.90 7.16
C PHE A 36 0.93 11.37 7.08
N LYS A 37 -0.33 11.70 6.75
CA LYS A 37 -0.83 13.08 6.82
C LYS A 37 -0.80 13.62 8.25
N ILE A 38 -1.22 12.82 9.23
CA ILE A 38 -1.13 13.20 10.65
C ILE A 38 0.34 13.38 11.07
N TYR A 39 1.24 12.50 10.62
CA TYR A 39 2.68 12.63 10.87
C TYR A 39 3.26 13.94 10.30
N ILE A 40 2.95 14.27 9.04
CA ILE A 40 3.39 15.52 8.43
C ILE A 40 2.84 16.73 9.20
N LYS A 41 1.55 16.69 9.58
CA LYS A 41 0.91 17.74 10.39
C LYS A 41 1.61 17.91 11.74
N TYR A 42 1.92 16.82 12.43
CA TYR A 42 2.67 16.83 13.68
C TYR A 42 4.05 17.50 13.54
N ILE A 43 4.82 17.10 12.51
CA ILE A 43 6.15 17.70 12.24
C ILE A 43 6.02 19.18 11.87
N LYS A 44 4.98 19.57 11.13
CA LYS A 44 4.71 20.97 10.79
C LYS A 44 4.46 21.83 12.04
N GLU A 45 3.79 21.29 13.06
CA GLU A 45 3.50 21.99 14.31
C GLU A 45 4.70 22.09 15.25
N ILE A 46 5.51 21.03 15.35
CA ILE A 46 6.52 20.89 16.42
C ILE A 46 7.95 21.01 15.92
N ASN A 47 8.21 20.67 14.67
CA ASN A 47 9.57 20.59 14.16
C ASN A 47 9.66 20.90 12.66
N SER A 48 9.32 22.14 12.31
CA SER A 48 9.23 22.61 10.92
C SER A 48 10.55 22.45 10.13
N SER A 49 11.71 22.41 10.79
CA SER A 49 12.99 22.15 10.14
C SER A 49 13.11 20.75 9.53
N PHE A 50 12.35 19.77 10.03
CA PHE A 50 12.33 18.40 9.48
C PHE A 50 11.14 18.16 8.53
N LEU A 51 10.34 19.20 8.23
CA LEU A 51 9.13 19.05 7.41
C LEU A 51 9.44 18.47 6.03
N LEU A 52 10.47 18.97 5.35
CA LEU A 52 10.90 18.43 4.05
C LEU A 52 11.26 16.94 4.15
N SER A 53 12.01 16.54 5.18
CA SER A 53 12.37 15.14 5.40
C SER A 53 11.15 14.26 5.71
N ALA A 54 10.14 14.81 6.41
CA ALA A 54 8.89 14.10 6.67
C ALA A 54 8.09 13.86 5.37
N TYR A 55 8.01 14.83 4.48
CA TYR A 55 7.43 14.66 3.14
C TYR A 55 8.23 13.66 2.29
N GLU A 56 9.57 13.81 2.21
CA GLU A 56 10.44 12.88 1.46
C GLU A 56 10.25 11.44 1.93
N TYR A 57 10.24 11.22 3.25
CA TYR A 57 9.98 9.90 3.84
C TYR A 57 8.57 9.39 3.48
N SER A 58 7.54 10.23 3.56
CA SER A 58 6.17 9.84 3.23
C SER A 58 6.02 9.43 1.76
N ILE A 59 6.58 10.22 0.84
CA ILE A 59 6.57 9.95 -0.62
C ILE A 59 7.32 8.64 -0.92
N GLN A 60 8.51 8.44 -0.34
CA GLN A 60 9.29 7.21 -0.53
C GLN A 60 8.58 5.97 0.02
N ARG A 61 7.76 6.12 1.07
CA ARG A 61 7.04 5.00 1.68
C ARG A 61 5.73 4.69 0.98
N LEU A 62 5.10 5.69 0.38
CA LEU A 62 3.76 5.63 -0.21
C LEU A 62 3.74 5.83 -1.73
N TRP A 63 4.88 5.77 -2.42
CA TRP A 63 5.00 5.99 -3.87
C TRP A 63 4.00 5.19 -4.73
N PHE A 64 3.50 4.06 -4.21
CA PHE A 64 2.53 3.20 -4.88
C PHE A 64 1.07 3.64 -4.68
N HIS A 65 0.78 4.53 -3.72
CA HIS A 65 -0.56 4.89 -3.29
C HIS A 65 -1.28 5.79 -4.31
N TYR A 66 -2.54 5.49 -4.63
CA TYR A 66 -3.32 6.21 -5.67
C TYR A 66 -3.63 7.66 -5.29
N ASP A 67 -3.78 7.96 -4.00
CA ASP A 67 -4.12 9.30 -3.47
C ASP A 67 -2.89 10.14 -3.01
N LEU A 68 -1.71 9.92 -3.61
CA LEU A 68 -0.46 10.57 -3.16
C LEU A 68 -0.31 12.05 -3.58
N TYR A 69 -1.16 12.54 -4.50
CA TYR A 69 -1.04 13.86 -5.14
C TYR A 69 -0.80 15.01 -4.16
N GLU A 70 -1.66 15.14 -3.14
CA GLU A 70 -1.58 16.27 -2.19
C GLU A 70 -0.23 16.32 -1.45
N ILE A 71 0.32 15.17 -1.05
CA ILE A 71 1.64 15.12 -0.38
C ILE A 71 2.76 15.57 -1.32
N ILE A 72 2.69 15.17 -2.60
CA ILE A 72 3.66 15.57 -3.62
C ILE A 72 3.57 17.08 -3.89
N LYS A 73 2.36 17.60 -4.07
CA LYS A 73 2.10 19.00 -4.32
C LYS A 73 2.62 19.88 -3.19
N GLU A 74 2.25 19.57 -1.96
CA GLU A 74 2.71 20.33 -0.78
C GLU A 74 4.23 20.32 -0.65
N TYR A 75 4.88 19.17 -0.89
CA TYR A 75 6.34 19.09 -0.90
C TYR A 75 6.96 20.01 -1.96
N ASN A 76 6.47 19.96 -3.19
CA ASN A 76 7.01 20.76 -4.30
C ASN A 76 6.81 22.27 -4.09
N LEU A 77 5.77 22.67 -3.37
CA LEU A 77 5.54 24.09 -3.00
C LEU A 77 6.59 24.62 -2.03
N ILE A 78 7.08 23.80 -1.09
CA ILE A 78 8.04 24.22 -0.06
C ILE A 78 9.50 23.90 -0.43
N GLN A 79 9.74 22.98 -1.36
CA GLN A 79 11.08 22.60 -1.79
C GLN A 79 11.63 23.58 -2.82
N THR A 80 12.77 24.20 -2.50
CA THR A 80 13.45 25.16 -3.39
C THR A 80 14.42 24.50 -4.36
N ASP A 81 14.97 23.34 -4.02
CA ASP A 81 15.90 22.59 -4.86
C ASP A 81 15.16 21.91 -6.03
N LEU A 82 15.44 22.39 -7.24
CA LEU A 82 14.84 21.88 -8.48
C LEU A 82 15.12 20.38 -8.67
N ASN A 83 16.33 19.90 -8.39
CA ASN A 83 16.68 18.49 -8.60
C ASN A 83 15.85 17.58 -7.68
N LYS A 84 15.63 18.02 -6.44
CA LYS A 84 14.78 17.31 -5.50
C LYS A 84 13.30 17.33 -5.91
N ARG A 85 12.80 18.46 -6.43
CA ARG A 85 11.45 18.51 -7.01
C ARG A 85 11.33 17.57 -8.20
N MET A 86 12.31 17.56 -9.10
CA MET A 86 12.32 16.69 -10.27
C MET A 86 12.30 15.21 -9.90
N PHE A 87 13.05 14.82 -8.88
CA PHE A 87 12.99 13.47 -8.35
C PHE A 87 11.58 13.09 -7.86
N VAL A 88 10.90 14.00 -7.15
CA VAL A 88 9.54 13.77 -6.65
C VAL A 88 8.50 13.77 -7.76
N TYR A 89 8.58 14.68 -8.75
CA TYR A 89 7.74 14.61 -9.95
C TYR A 89 7.95 13.29 -10.68
N LYS A 90 9.19 12.78 -10.74
CA LYS A 90 9.48 11.51 -11.40
C LYS A 90 8.77 10.38 -10.67
N ILE A 91 8.74 10.39 -9.34
CA ILE A 91 7.95 9.43 -8.57
C ILE A 91 6.47 9.56 -8.93
N GLY A 92 5.87 10.76 -8.83
CA GLY A 92 4.44 10.90 -9.07
C GLY A 92 4.00 10.57 -10.50
N LEU A 93 4.73 11.04 -11.51
CA LEU A 93 4.39 10.85 -12.92
C LEU A 93 4.63 9.43 -13.45
N ASN A 94 5.47 8.62 -12.78
CA ASN A 94 5.66 7.20 -13.10
C ASN A 94 4.62 6.27 -12.44
N ASN A 95 3.64 6.83 -11.73
CA ASN A 95 2.67 6.06 -10.95
C ASN A 95 1.24 6.52 -11.28
N PRO A 96 0.27 5.60 -11.41
CA PRO A 96 -1.13 5.95 -11.61
C PRO A 96 -1.69 6.57 -10.32
N ILE A 97 -1.73 7.90 -10.22
CA ILE A 97 -2.36 8.64 -9.11
C ILE A 97 -3.64 9.31 -9.59
N LYS A 98 -4.68 9.45 -8.76
CA LYS A 98 -5.99 9.97 -9.20
C LYS A 98 -5.91 11.35 -9.88
N ASP A 99 -5.10 12.24 -9.31
CA ASP A 99 -4.92 13.60 -9.82
C ASP A 99 -3.66 13.76 -10.70
N LEU A 100 -3.32 12.72 -11.48
CA LEU A 100 -2.11 12.69 -12.31
C LEU A 100 -2.07 13.86 -13.30
N ASN A 101 -3.21 14.23 -13.88
CA ASN A 101 -3.31 15.36 -14.81
C ASN A 101 -2.92 16.67 -14.13
N LEU A 102 -3.38 16.91 -12.89
CA LEU A 102 -3.02 18.11 -12.14
C LEU A 102 -1.52 18.12 -11.82
N LEU A 103 -0.96 16.98 -11.41
CA LEU A 103 0.47 16.87 -11.17
C LEU A 103 1.30 17.19 -12.42
N TYR A 104 0.85 16.73 -13.58
CA TYR A 104 1.54 16.99 -14.84
C TYR A 104 1.45 18.47 -15.24
N GLN A 105 0.31 19.13 -15.03
CA GLN A 105 0.20 20.59 -15.23
C GLN A 105 1.13 21.36 -14.28
N ASP A 106 1.20 20.96 -13.01
CA ASP A 106 2.12 21.53 -12.03
C ASP A 106 3.58 21.37 -12.49
N PHE A 107 3.95 20.20 -13.03
CA PHE A 107 5.26 19.93 -13.61
C PHE A 107 5.57 20.81 -14.83
N LEU A 108 4.61 21.05 -15.72
CA LEU A 108 4.84 21.85 -16.94
C LEU A 108 5.24 23.31 -16.65
N ASN A 109 4.89 23.82 -15.47
CA ASN A 109 5.28 25.16 -15.02
C ASN A 109 6.77 25.24 -14.63
N GLU A 110 7.46 24.10 -14.51
CA GLU A 110 8.89 24.05 -14.21
C GLU A 110 9.74 24.40 -15.45
N LYS A 111 10.76 25.25 -15.25
CA LYS A 111 11.67 25.72 -16.31
C LYS A 111 12.75 24.68 -16.59
N LEU A 112 12.41 23.65 -17.35
CA LEU A 112 13.29 22.52 -17.70
C LEU A 112 13.65 22.47 -19.18
N ASP A 113 14.76 21.81 -19.49
CA ASP A 113 15.21 21.52 -20.85
C ASP A 113 14.29 20.51 -21.56
N LEU A 114 14.20 20.62 -22.89
CA LEU A 114 13.34 19.76 -23.72
C LEU A 114 13.55 18.25 -23.55
N PRO A 115 14.79 17.71 -23.48
CA PRO A 115 14.99 16.27 -23.34
C PRO A 115 14.40 15.71 -22.05
N GLN A 116 14.51 16.45 -20.94
CA GLN A 116 13.93 16.05 -19.66
C GLN A 116 12.40 16.05 -19.77
N LYS A 117 11.81 17.12 -20.34
CA LYS A 117 10.35 17.20 -20.53
C LYS A 117 9.80 16.00 -21.31
N ASN A 118 10.51 15.51 -22.32
CA ASN A 118 10.09 14.33 -23.08
C ASN A 118 10.06 13.05 -22.22
N GLU A 119 11.06 12.81 -21.36
CA GLU A 119 11.07 11.66 -20.45
C GLU A 119 9.85 11.66 -19.52
N PHE A 120 9.55 12.80 -18.90
CA PHE A 120 8.39 12.97 -18.02
C PHE A 120 7.06 12.84 -18.77
N THR A 121 7.00 13.30 -20.01
CA THR A 121 5.79 13.19 -20.85
C THR A 121 5.48 11.73 -21.17
N THR A 122 6.51 10.94 -21.50
CA THR A 122 6.36 9.50 -21.72
C THR A 122 5.88 8.80 -20.44
N ALA A 123 6.52 9.07 -19.30
CA ALA A 123 6.10 8.52 -18.00
C ALA A 123 4.64 8.85 -17.68
N TYR A 124 4.24 10.11 -17.89
CA TYR A 124 2.86 10.57 -17.70
C TYR A 124 1.88 9.80 -18.59
N ASN A 125 2.15 9.67 -19.89
CA ASN A 125 1.25 8.98 -20.82
C ASN A 125 1.07 7.49 -20.47
N GLU A 126 2.14 6.81 -20.08
CA GLU A 126 2.09 5.43 -19.61
C GLU A 126 1.24 5.28 -18.34
N SER A 127 1.50 6.14 -17.35
CA SER A 127 0.78 6.14 -16.07
C SER A 127 -0.70 6.50 -16.24
N LEU A 128 -1.02 7.45 -17.12
CA LEU A 128 -2.39 7.84 -17.44
C LEU A 128 -3.15 6.70 -18.11
N THR A 129 -2.51 6.03 -19.07
CA THR A 129 -3.11 4.86 -19.74
C THR A 129 -3.44 3.75 -18.74
N LEU A 130 -2.56 3.50 -17.77
CA LEU A 130 -2.82 2.54 -16.70
C LEU A 130 -3.93 3.03 -15.76
N LEU A 131 -3.90 4.31 -15.36
CA LEU A 131 -4.90 4.90 -14.48
C LEU A 131 -6.32 4.79 -15.05
N ILE A 132 -6.51 5.10 -16.33
CA ILE A 132 -7.80 4.98 -17.02
C ILE A 132 -8.35 3.55 -16.95
N LYS A 133 -7.47 2.53 -17.05
CA LYS A 133 -7.88 1.13 -16.92
C LYS A 133 -8.20 0.74 -15.48
N LEU A 134 -7.53 1.33 -14.50
CA LEU A 134 -7.71 1.06 -13.07
C LEU A 134 -8.95 1.76 -12.50
N GLU A 135 -9.28 2.95 -12.97
CA GLU A 135 -10.29 3.83 -12.39
C GLU A 135 -11.66 3.17 -12.13
N PRO A 136 -12.25 2.37 -13.06
CA PRO A 136 -13.51 1.69 -12.80
C PRO A 136 -13.45 0.70 -11.63
N PHE A 137 -12.28 0.11 -11.38
CA PHE A 137 -12.06 -0.85 -10.31
C PHE A 137 -11.72 -0.17 -8.99
N LEU A 138 -11.05 0.99 -9.02
CA LEU A 138 -10.70 1.75 -7.82
C LEU A 138 -11.92 2.33 -7.10
N GLN A 139 -13.00 2.62 -7.82
CA GLN A 139 -14.26 3.12 -7.23
C GLN A 139 -14.93 2.09 -6.31
N ASN A 140 -14.75 0.80 -6.59
CA ASN A 140 -15.20 -0.30 -5.74
C ASN A 140 -14.05 -1.30 -5.53
N GLU A 141 -12.95 -0.80 -4.95
CA GLU A 141 -11.73 -1.59 -4.79
C GLU A 141 -11.94 -2.86 -3.97
N SER A 142 -12.90 -2.85 -3.02
CA SER A 142 -13.22 -3.98 -2.14
C SER A 142 -13.74 -5.22 -2.85
N GLU A 143 -14.20 -5.08 -4.09
CA GLU A 143 -14.74 -6.17 -4.91
C GLU A 143 -13.86 -6.48 -6.13
N ASN A 144 -12.78 -5.72 -6.34
CA ASN A 144 -11.99 -5.78 -7.57
C ASN A 144 -10.49 -5.97 -7.32
N PHE A 145 -10.09 -6.56 -6.18
CA PHE A 145 -8.68 -6.78 -5.85
C PHE A 145 -7.91 -7.49 -6.95
N SER A 146 -8.40 -8.64 -7.44
CA SER A 146 -7.74 -9.41 -8.50
C SER A 146 -7.54 -8.61 -9.78
N LYS A 147 -8.52 -7.78 -10.17
CA LYS A 147 -8.44 -6.95 -11.38
C LYS A 147 -7.44 -5.81 -11.21
N ILE A 148 -7.44 -5.16 -10.05
CA ILE A 148 -6.49 -4.09 -9.72
C ILE A 148 -5.07 -4.64 -9.74
N ILE A 149 -4.81 -5.75 -9.02
CA ILE A 149 -3.48 -6.38 -8.98
C ILE A 149 -3.05 -6.89 -10.36
N GLY A 150 -3.96 -7.45 -11.16
CA GLY A 150 -3.67 -7.94 -12.50
C GLY A 150 -3.24 -6.85 -13.49
N LEU A 151 -3.64 -5.60 -13.26
CA LEU A 151 -3.24 -4.44 -14.07
C LEU A 151 -1.93 -3.79 -13.58
N GLU A 152 -1.54 -4.03 -12.34
CA GLU A 152 -0.38 -3.38 -11.71
C GLU A 152 0.97 -3.93 -12.21
N LYS A 153 1.98 -3.06 -12.22
CA LYS A 153 3.37 -3.46 -12.53
C LYS A 153 3.93 -4.36 -11.43
N GLU A 154 4.79 -5.32 -11.77
CA GLU A 154 5.36 -6.32 -10.85
C GLU A 154 5.93 -5.72 -9.55
N GLU A 155 6.65 -4.60 -9.65
CA GLU A 155 7.23 -3.89 -8.49
C GLU A 155 6.17 -3.29 -7.54
N ARG A 156 4.98 -2.96 -8.06
CA ARG A 156 3.86 -2.34 -7.32
C ARG A 156 2.93 -3.38 -6.72
N LYS A 157 2.72 -4.53 -7.37
CA LYS A 157 1.76 -5.55 -6.93
C LYS A 157 1.84 -5.88 -5.44
N LEU A 158 3.01 -6.28 -4.96
CA LEU A 158 3.18 -6.64 -3.54
C LEU A 158 2.95 -5.46 -2.57
N LYS A 159 3.19 -4.22 -3.02
CA LYS A 159 2.92 -3.02 -2.23
C LYS A 159 1.42 -2.73 -2.15
N ILE A 160 0.71 -2.84 -3.28
CA ILE A 160 -0.75 -2.69 -3.34
C ILE A 160 -1.45 -3.79 -2.54
N ILE A 161 -1.00 -5.04 -2.63
CA ILE A 161 -1.51 -6.14 -1.79
C ILE A 161 -1.29 -5.83 -0.31
N LYS A 162 -0.13 -5.27 0.07
CA LYS A 162 0.13 -4.85 1.46
C LYS A 162 -0.83 -3.75 1.91
N TYR A 163 -1.13 -2.80 1.04
CA TYR A 163 -2.16 -1.78 1.28
C TYR A 163 -3.54 -2.41 1.51
N PHE A 164 -3.94 -3.36 0.67
CA PHE A 164 -5.20 -4.08 0.86
C PHE A 164 -5.24 -4.90 2.15
N PHE A 165 -4.14 -5.53 2.57
CA PHE A 165 -4.08 -6.22 3.86
C PHE A 165 -4.35 -5.30 5.06
N GLU A 166 -3.93 -4.03 4.97
CA GLU A 166 -4.16 -3.07 6.04
C GLU A 166 -5.58 -2.50 6.00
N LYS A 167 -6.09 -2.21 4.79
CA LYS A 167 -7.41 -1.61 4.60
C LYS A 167 -8.57 -2.61 4.76
N TYR A 168 -8.39 -3.82 4.25
CA TYR A 168 -9.42 -4.88 4.19
C TYR A 168 -8.93 -6.20 4.80
N PRO A 169 -8.45 -6.23 6.05
CA PRO A 169 -7.79 -7.40 6.63
C PRO A 169 -8.68 -8.65 6.72
N ARG A 170 -10.01 -8.48 6.66
CA ARG A 170 -10.99 -9.57 6.74
C ARG A 170 -11.39 -10.15 5.39
N ASN A 171 -10.97 -9.56 4.28
CA ASN A 171 -11.27 -10.10 2.96
C ASN A 171 -10.28 -11.22 2.64
N GLU A 172 -10.78 -12.43 2.41
CA GLU A 172 -9.96 -13.61 2.16
C GLU A 172 -9.27 -13.62 0.78
N GLU A 173 -9.86 -12.94 -0.21
CA GLU A 173 -9.34 -12.85 -1.58
C GLU A 173 -7.88 -12.35 -1.61
N ILE A 174 -7.59 -11.34 -0.79
CA ILE A 174 -6.27 -10.71 -0.72
C ILE A 174 -5.20 -11.71 -0.28
N TYR A 175 -5.55 -12.67 0.57
CA TYR A 175 -4.63 -13.70 1.03
C TYR A 175 -4.37 -14.76 -0.05
N PHE A 176 -5.38 -15.13 -0.84
CA PHE A 176 -5.18 -16.00 -2.01
C PHE A 176 -4.30 -15.32 -3.05
N ILE A 177 -4.61 -14.07 -3.43
CA ILE A 177 -3.81 -13.28 -4.38
C ILE A 177 -2.35 -13.19 -3.91
N PHE A 178 -2.12 -12.94 -2.61
CA PHE A 178 -0.76 -12.90 -2.08
C PHE A 178 -0.02 -14.23 -2.19
N GLY A 179 -0.72 -15.36 -2.01
CA GLY A 179 -0.14 -16.70 -2.17
C GLY A 179 0.34 -17.00 -3.59
N GLU A 180 -0.37 -16.47 -4.59
CA GLU A 180 -0.02 -16.62 -6.00
C GLU A 180 1.07 -15.63 -6.46
N GLU A 181 1.01 -14.37 -6.00
CA GLU A 181 1.94 -13.32 -6.44
C GLU A 181 3.28 -13.33 -5.67
N CYS A 182 3.32 -13.83 -4.44
CA CYS A 182 4.53 -13.82 -3.63
C CYS A 182 5.38 -15.08 -3.81
N LYS A 183 6.56 -14.91 -4.41
CA LYS A 183 7.54 -16.00 -4.61
C LYS A 183 8.22 -16.49 -3.32
N ASP A 184 8.08 -15.76 -2.21
CA ASP A 184 8.71 -16.09 -0.93
C ASP A 184 7.79 -16.99 -0.10
N PHE A 185 8.08 -18.29 -0.12
CA PHE A 185 7.29 -19.33 0.53
C PHE A 185 7.07 -19.08 2.04
N LEU A 186 8.08 -18.59 2.77
CA LEU A 186 7.96 -18.32 4.20
C LEU A 186 7.06 -17.11 4.46
N LYS A 187 7.10 -16.10 3.59
CA LYS A 187 6.17 -14.97 3.67
C LYS A 187 4.74 -15.42 3.36
N VAL A 188 4.52 -16.19 2.30
CA VAL A 188 3.20 -16.75 1.97
C VAL A 188 2.63 -17.49 3.17
N GLU A 189 3.42 -18.39 3.76
CA GLU A 189 2.97 -19.18 4.91
C GLU A 189 2.54 -18.27 6.08
N ARG A 190 3.35 -17.26 6.42
CA ARG A 190 3.05 -16.32 7.50
C ARG A 190 1.78 -15.52 7.25
N TYR A 191 1.57 -15.05 6.02
CA TYR A 191 0.39 -14.25 5.68
C TYR A 191 -0.88 -15.10 5.62
N LEU A 192 -0.85 -16.31 5.06
CA LEU A 192 -2.00 -17.21 5.08
C LEU A 192 -2.38 -17.62 6.51
N LYS A 193 -1.40 -17.95 7.37
CA LYS A 193 -1.63 -18.20 8.80
C LYS A 193 -2.32 -17.02 9.49
N LYS A 194 -1.88 -15.79 9.16
CA LYS A 194 -2.50 -14.56 9.67
C LYS A 194 -3.93 -14.41 9.15
N GLY A 195 -4.17 -14.65 7.86
CA GLY A 195 -5.48 -14.61 7.24
C GLY A 195 -6.47 -15.55 7.90
N ILE A 196 -6.12 -16.84 8.02
CA ILE A 196 -6.93 -17.85 8.71
C ILE A 196 -7.32 -17.39 10.12
N LYS A 197 -6.38 -16.82 10.89
CA LYS A 197 -6.67 -16.33 12.25
C LYS A 197 -7.62 -15.13 12.28
N ILE A 198 -7.62 -14.29 11.26
CA ILE A 198 -8.42 -13.06 11.21
C ILE A 198 -9.81 -13.32 10.62
N THR A 199 -9.90 -14.18 9.61
CA THR A 199 -11.14 -14.44 8.86
C THR A 199 -11.87 -15.69 9.31
N ASP A 200 -11.17 -16.63 9.95
CA ASP A 200 -11.65 -18.00 10.24
C ASP A 200 -12.19 -18.76 9.01
N SER A 201 -11.74 -18.36 7.82
CA SER A 201 -12.25 -18.87 6.54
C SER A 201 -11.91 -20.34 6.29
N THR A 202 -12.94 -21.15 6.01
CA THR A 202 -12.80 -22.53 5.52
C THR A 202 -12.00 -22.58 4.22
N SER A 203 -12.27 -21.67 3.29
CA SER A 203 -11.58 -21.62 1.99
C SER A 203 -10.07 -21.40 2.15
N LEU A 204 -9.67 -20.47 3.04
CA LEU A 204 -8.24 -20.22 3.32
C LEU A 204 -7.58 -21.39 4.03
N LYS A 205 -8.27 -22.06 4.96
CA LYS A 205 -7.77 -23.28 5.62
C LYS A 205 -7.51 -24.39 4.60
N LEU A 206 -8.42 -24.60 3.66
CA LEU A 206 -8.29 -25.59 2.59
C LEU A 206 -7.13 -25.25 1.64
N TYR A 207 -7.06 -24.00 1.17
CA TYR A 207 -5.97 -23.55 0.31
C TYR A 207 -4.60 -23.69 0.98
N TYR A 208 -4.46 -23.24 2.24
CA TYR A 208 -3.22 -23.44 3.00
C TYR A 208 -2.85 -24.92 3.08
N SER A 209 -3.84 -25.78 3.33
CA SER A 209 -3.61 -27.22 3.48
C SER A 209 -3.15 -27.86 2.18
N LEU A 210 -3.72 -27.46 1.04
CA LEU A 210 -3.30 -27.90 -0.29
C LEU A 210 -1.90 -27.39 -0.63
N TYR A 211 -1.65 -26.10 -0.40
CA TYR A 211 -0.39 -25.44 -0.75
C TYR A 211 0.80 -25.98 0.06
N PHE A 212 0.62 -26.16 1.38
CA PHE A 212 1.68 -26.60 2.30
C PHE A 212 1.63 -28.09 2.64
N LYS A 213 0.69 -28.85 2.07
CA LYS A 213 0.43 -30.27 2.40
C LYS A 213 0.30 -30.51 3.91
N SER A 214 -0.45 -29.64 4.59
CA SER A 214 -0.55 -29.58 6.05
C SER A 214 -2.00 -29.61 6.52
N THR A 215 -2.30 -30.38 7.56
CA THR A 215 -3.66 -30.46 8.14
C THR A 215 -3.86 -29.55 9.35
N LYS A 216 -2.87 -28.71 9.68
CA LYS A 216 -2.78 -27.97 10.94
C LYS A 216 -4.00 -27.09 11.28
N PHE A 217 -4.66 -26.56 10.25
CA PHE A 217 -5.78 -25.62 10.41
C PHE A 217 -7.13 -26.21 10.06
N LEU A 218 -7.18 -27.50 9.69
CA LEU A 218 -8.42 -28.18 9.36
C LEU A 218 -9.04 -28.76 10.63
N ASP A 219 -10.35 -28.64 10.75
CA ASP A 219 -11.13 -29.21 11.84
C ASP A 219 -12.19 -30.22 11.33
N LEU A 220 -12.60 -31.12 12.21
CA LEU A 220 -13.55 -32.19 11.87
C LEU A 220 -14.99 -31.70 11.70
N ARG A 221 -15.32 -30.47 12.11
CA ARG A 221 -16.67 -29.92 12.01
C ARG A 221 -16.90 -29.33 10.62
N ASN A 222 -15.93 -28.59 10.12
CA ASN A 222 -16.05 -27.80 8.89
C ASN A 222 -15.26 -28.41 7.72
N GLU A 223 -14.14 -29.08 7.97
CA GLU A 223 -13.22 -29.56 6.91
C GLU A 223 -12.99 -31.09 6.95
N LYS A 224 -13.95 -31.86 7.47
CA LYS A 224 -13.86 -33.33 7.63
C LYS A 224 -13.39 -34.06 6.37
N MET A 225 -13.95 -33.72 5.21
CA MET A 225 -13.60 -34.38 3.94
C MET A 225 -12.15 -34.10 3.53
N ALA A 226 -11.68 -32.87 3.72
CA ALA A 226 -10.31 -32.51 3.44
C ALA A 226 -9.33 -33.22 4.39
N LEU A 227 -9.66 -33.31 5.68
CA LEU A 227 -8.88 -34.08 6.65
C LEU A 227 -8.73 -35.55 6.23
N ILE A 228 -9.82 -36.18 5.82
CA ILE A 228 -9.80 -37.57 5.33
C ILE A 228 -8.87 -37.68 4.10
N TYR A 229 -9.04 -36.79 3.12
CA TYR A 229 -8.21 -36.77 1.91
C TYR A 229 -6.71 -36.65 2.23
N PHE A 230 -6.31 -35.69 3.06
CA PHE A 230 -4.90 -35.48 3.40
C PHE A 230 -4.31 -36.61 4.25
N ASN A 231 -5.12 -37.26 5.09
CA ASN A 231 -4.65 -38.40 5.89
C ASN A 231 -4.47 -39.66 5.03
N LEU A 232 -5.37 -39.92 4.06
CA LEU A 232 -5.21 -41.04 3.12
C LEU A 232 -3.97 -40.87 2.23
N LYS A 233 -3.64 -39.64 1.84
CA LYS A 233 -2.42 -39.33 1.07
C LYS A 233 -1.11 -39.40 1.87
N LYS A 234 -1.15 -39.42 3.20
CA LYS A 234 0.06 -39.61 4.04
C LYS A 234 0.46 -41.08 4.19
N THR A 235 -0.46 -41.99 3.87
CA THR A 235 -0.28 -43.44 3.96
C THR A 235 0.23 -44.09 2.66
N GLU A 236 0.34 -43.32 1.58
CA GLU A 236 1.02 -43.70 0.32
C GLU A 236 2.43 -43.09 0.28
#